data_AF-A0A5B1AI43-F1
#
_entry.id   AF-A0A5B1AI43-F1
#
_cell.length_a   1.000
_cell.length_b   1.000
_cell.length_c   1.000
_cell.angle_alpha   90.00
_cell.angle_beta   90.00
_cell.angle_gamma   90.00
#
_symmetry.space_group_name_H-M   'P 1'
#
loop_
_entity.id
_entity.type
_entity.pdbx_description
1 polymer ?
#
loop_
_entity_poly.entity_id
_entity_poly.type
_entity_poly.pdbx_seq_one_letter_code
_entity_poly.pdbx_strand_id
1 'polypeptide(L)'
;FHALLIAEHVTVLNQTPSAAAVVPPQGLESVTLMVAGEACPAELVDRWAPGRVMINAYGPTETWYASMSAPLLTGAAITPIGVPVPGAALFVLDQ
;
A
#
# COMPACT_ATOMS: atom_id res chain seq x y z
N PHE A 1 -5.28 13.45 12.80
CA PHE A 1 -4.03 12.91 12.22
C PHE A 1 -3.69 13.53 10.88
N HIS A 2 -4.64 13.69 9.94
CA HIS A 2 -4.41 14.35 8.64
C HIS A 2 -3.66 15.70 8.71
N ALA A 3 -4.12 16.65 9.53
CA ALA A 3 -3.43 17.94 9.69
C ALA A 3 -1.98 17.81 10.18
N LEU A 4 -1.68 16.79 10.99
CA LEU A 4 -0.32 16.50 11.46
C LEU A 4 0.55 15.98 10.31
N LEU A 5 0.02 15.08 9.47
CA LEU A 5 0.74 14.57 8.29
C LEU A 5 1.18 15.70 7.35
N ILE A 6 0.29 16.69 7.15
CA ILE A 6 0.59 17.89 6.36
C ILE A 6 1.64 18.77 7.05
N ALA A 7 1.43 19.10 8.33
CA ALA A 7 2.32 19.97 9.09
C ALA A 7 3.76 19.43 9.16
N GLU A 8 3.90 18.12 9.33
CA GLU A 8 5.19 17.44 9.41
C GLU A 8 5.76 17.06 8.04
N HIS A 9 5.10 17.44 6.93
CA HIS A 9 5.55 17.16 5.57
C HIS A 9 5.88 15.69 5.34
N VAL A 10 5.04 14.78 5.84
CA VAL A 10 5.23 13.34 5.67
C VAL A 10 5.30 13.03 4.18
N THR A 11 6.32 12.28 3.76
CA THR A 11 6.53 11.88 2.35
C THR A 11 6.19 10.42 2.08
N VAL A 12 6.21 9.58 3.12
CA VAL A 12 5.84 8.17 3.05
C VAL A 12 4.92 7.84 4.22
N LEU A 13 3.76 7.28 3.91
CA LEU A 13 2.77 6.86 4.89
C LEU A 13 2.55 5.36 4.77
N ASN A 14 2.73 4.63 5.86
CA ASN A 14 2.47 3.19 5.93
C ASN A 14 1.26 2.93 6.82
N GLN A 15 0.22 2.28 6.30
CA GLN A 15 -1.05 2.06 6.99
C GLN A 15 -1.68 0.73 6.59
N THR A 16 -2.65 0.25 7.35
CA THR A 16 -3.59 -0.75 6.84
C THR A 16 -4.55 -0.11 5.84
N PRO A 17 -5.13 -0.88 4.89
CA PRO A 17 -6.23 -0.42 4.06
C PRO A 17 -7.37 0.25 4.85
N SER A 18 -7.80 -0.34 5.97
CA SER A 18 -8.85 0.22 6.85
C SER A 18 -8.48 1.59 7.45
N ALA A 19 -7.23 1.79 7.88
CA ALA A 19 -6.79 3.07 8.42
C ALA A 19 -6.60 4.12 7.32
N ALA A 20 -6.07 3.74 6.15
CA ALA A 20 -6.01 4.60 4.98
C ALA A 20 -7.41 4.95 4.44
N ALA A 21 -8.44 4.13 4.73
CA ALA A 21 -9.82 4.38 4.35
C ALA A 21 -10.37 5.70 4.91
N VAL A 22 -9.95 6.07 6.13
CA VAL A 22 -10.49 7.23 6.87
C VAL A 22 -9.60 8.48 6.79
N VAL A 23 -8.46 8.41 6.09
CA VAL A 23 -7.59 9.58 5.86
C VAL A 23 -7.94 10.22 4.50
N PRO A 24 -8.33 11.50 4.46
CA PRO A 24 -8.53 12.22 3.20
C PRO A 24 -7.19 12.40 2.45
N PRO A 25 -7.09 12.10 1.15
CA PRO A 25 -5.84 12.27 0.40
C PRO A 25 -5.52 13.73 0.04
N GLN A 26 -6.45 14.67 0.23
CA GLN A 26 -6.26 16.08 -0.11
C GLN A 26 -5.18 16.70 0.78
N GLY A 27 -4.27 17.48 0.19
CA GLY A 27 -3.10 18.05 0.89
C GLY A 27 -1.99 17.04 1.16
N LEU A 28 -2.14 15.78 0.71
CA LEU A 28 -1.15 14.72 0.80
C LEU A 28 -0.71 14.25 -0.60
N GLU A 29 -0.75 15.12 -1.59
CA GLU A 29 -0.50 14.78 -3.00
C GLU A 29 0.91 14.25 -3.25
N SER A 30 1.90 14.71 -2.47
CA SER A 30 3.30 14.25 -2.55
C SER A 30 3.57 12.95 -1.79
N VAL A 31 2.59 12.42 -1.04
CA VAL A 31 2.79 11.26 -0.17
C VAL A 31 2.76 9.97 -0.96
N THR A 32 3.78 9.14 -0.76
CA THR A 32 3.74 7.73 -1.16
C THR A 32 2.97 6.93 -0.11
N LEU A 33 1.90 6.24 -0.51
CA LEU A 33 1.13 5.38 0.39
C LEU A 33 1.58 3.93 0.24
N MET A 34 1.95 3.31 1.35
CA MET A 34 2.15 1.87 1.45
C MET A 34 1.02 1.27 2.29
N VAL A 35 0.31 0.29 1.72
CA VAL A 35 -0.72 -0.48 2.42
C VAL A 35 -0.25 -1.90 2.67
N ALA A 36 -0.57 -2.45 3.84
CA ALA A 36 -0.25 -3.83 4.20
C ALA A 36 -1.16 -4.37 5.31
N GLY A 37 -1.06 -5.67 5.58
CA GLY A 37 -1.70 -6.33 6.72
C GLY A 37 -3.17 -6.71 6.53
N GLU A 38 -3.85 -6.14 5.53
CA GLU A 38 -5.22 -6.51 5.14
C GLU A 38 -5.32 -6.58 3.61
N ALA A 39 -6.36 -7.25 3.10
CA ALA A 39 -6.68 -7.18 1.68
C ALA A 39 -7.03 -5.73 1.30
N CYS A 40 -6.40 -5.20 0.25
CA CYS A 40 -6.64 -3.83 -0.21
C CYS A 40 -7.79 -3.79 -1.25
N PRO A 41 -8.92 -3.14 -0.94
CA PRO A 41 -10.02 -2.97 -1.89
C PRO A 41 -9.63 -2.11 -3.08
N ALA A 42 -10.20 -2.37 -4.26
CA ALA A 42 -9.91 -1.62 -5.48
C ALA A 42 -10.35 -0.14 -5.36
N GLU A 43 -11.42 0.13 -4.63
CA GLU A 43 -11.94 1.48 -4.39
C GLU A 43 -10.94 2.34 -3.60
N LEU A 44 -10.15 1.72 -2.72
CA LEU A 44 -9.09 2.42 -2.00
C LEU A 44 -7.95 2.81 -2.96
N VAL A 45 -7.61 1.93 -3.89
CA VAL A 45 -6.61 2.18 -4.95
C VAL A 45 -7.09 3.32 -5.86
N ASP A 46 -8.33 3.30 -6.31
CA ASP A 46 -8.89 4.34 -7.18
C ASP A 46 -8.85 5.73 -6.53
N ARG A 47 -8.97 5.79 -5.20
CA ARG A 47 -8.89 7.03 -4.43
C ARG A 47 -7.46 7.48 -4.16
N TRP A 48 -6.54 6.55 -3.91
CA TRP A 48 -5.18 6.85 -3.44
C TRP A 48 -4.10 6.81 -4.51
N ALA A 49 -4.22 5.99 -5.55
CA ALA A 49 -3.21 5.87 -6.60
C ALA A 49 -3.07 7.08 -7.54
N PRO A 50 -4.14 7.83 -7.91
CA PRO A 50 -4.02 8.92 -8.87
C PRO A 50 -2.96 9.96 -8.48
N GLY A 51 -2.01 10.20 -9.39
CA GLY A 51 -1.00 11.25 -9.27
C GLY A 51 0.07 11.00 -8.20
N ARG A 52 0.13 9.80 -7.60
CA ARG A 52 1.13 9.45 -6.58
C ARG A 52 1.53 7.97 -6.65
N VAL A 53 2.50 7.58 -5.84
CA VAL A 53 2.89 6.18 -5.72
C VAL A 53 2.06 5.53 -4.61
N MET A 54 1.36 4.45 -4.95
CA MET A 54 0.71 3.57 -3.99
C MET A 54 1.25 2.15 -4.16
N ILE A 55 1.64 1.50 -3.07
CA ILE A 55 2.21 0.14 -3.07
C ILE A 55 1.41 -0.74 -2.11
N ASN A 56 1.04 -1.93 -2.54
CA ASN A 56 0.55 -2.98 -1.67
C ASN A 56 1.72 -3.89 -1.26
N ALA A 57 1.94 -4.03 0.03
CA ALA A 57 2.96 -4.88 0.60
C ALA A 57 2.32 -6.03 1.39
N TYR A 58 2.93 -7.20 1.32
CA TYR A 58 2.43 -8.40 1.98
C TYR A 58 3.58 -9.12 2.66
N GLY A 59 3.30 -9.63 3.86
CA GLY A 59 4.14 -10.62 4.50
C GLY A 59 3.56 -11.01 5.86
N PRO A 60 3.89 -12.22 6.34
CA PRO A 60 3.60 -12.62 7.70
C PRO A 60 4.52 -11.87 8.68
N THR A 61 4.18 -11.92 9.98
CA THR A 61 4.98 -11.30 11.04
C THR A 61 6.45 -11.75 11.00
N GLU A 62 6.69 -13.03 10.70
CA GLU A 62 8.00 -13.70 10.69
C GLU A 62 8.98 -13.12 9.66
N THR A 63 8.48 -12.53 8.57
CA THR A 63 9.32 -11.95 7.50
C THR A 63 8.98 -10.50 7.18
N TRP A 64 8.05 -9.89 7.94
CA TRP A 64 7.57 -8.52 7.76
C TRP A 64 6.95 -8.26 6.38
N TYR A 65 7.75 -7.85 5.38
CA TYR A 65 7.34 -7.79 3.99
C TYR A 65 8.07 -8.87 3.20
N ALA A 66 7.31 -9.88 2.76
CA ALA A 66 7.79 -10.93 1.87
C ALA A 66 7.69 -10.52 0.40
N SER A 67 6.66 -9.74 0.04
CA SER A 67 6.42 -9.28 -1.33
C SER A 67 5.85 -7.87 -1.38
N MET A 68 6.06 -7.18 -2.50
CA MET A 68 5.53 -5.85 -2.77
C MET A 68 5.06 -5.73 -4.21
N SER A 69 3.96 -5.02 -4.44
CA SER A 69 3.46 -4.71 -5.78
C SER A 69 4.35 -3.67 -6.48
N ALA A 70 4.25 -3.64 -7.81
CA ALA A 70 4.58 -2.41 -8.54
C ALA A 70 3.61 -1.28 -8.12
N PRO A 71 3.88 0.00 -8.46
CA PRO A 71 2.92 1.08 -8.24
C PRO A 71 1.53 0.70 -8.76
N LEU A 72 0.55 0.79 -7.87
CA LEU A 72 -0.82 0.44 -8.19
C LEU A 72 -1.41 1.48 -9.15
N LEU A 73 -2.25 1.00 -10.06
CA LEU A 73 -2.94 1.82 -11.04
C LEU A 73 -4.45 1.71 -10.80
N THR A 74 -5.16 2.80 -11.05
CA THR A 74 -6.63 2.83 -10.98
C THR A 74 -7.27 1.90 -11.99
N GLY A 75 -8.46 1.39 -11.68
CA GLY A 75 -9.23 0.50 -12.56
C GLY A 75 -8.72 -0.94 -12.59
N ALA A 76 -7.81 -1.33 -11.69
CA ALA A 76 -7.40 -2.71 -11.54
C ALA A 76 -8.53 -3.54 -10.89
N ALA A 77 -8.89 -4.67 -11.49
CA ALA A 77 -9.92 -5.56 -10.96
C ALA A 77 -9.52 -6.23 -9.64
N ILE A 78 -8.22 -6.39 -9.40
CA ILE A 78 -7.65 -6.96 -8.18
C ILE A 78 -6.42 -6.17 -7.76
N THR A 79 -6.15 -6.10 -6.46
CA THR A 79 -4.91 -5.52 -5.92
C THR A 79 -3.90 -6.64 -5.67
N PRO A 80 -2.81 -6.77 -6.46
CA PRO A 80 -1.85 -7.85 -6.30
C PRO A 80 -1.01 -7.65 -5.03
N ILE A 81 -0.55 -8.74 -4.43
CA ILE A 81 0.48 -8.73 -3.37
C ILE A 81 1.92 -8.63 -3.91
N GLY A 82 2.04 -8.66 -5.24
CA GLY A 82 3.27 -8.36 -5.96
C GLY A 82 4.27 -9.51 -6.07
N VAL A 83 5.55 -9.16 -6.08
CA VAL A 83 6.68 -10.08 -6.26
C VAL A 83 7.58 -10.08 -5.02
N PRO A 84 8.38 -11.14 -4.78
CA PRO A 84 9.28 -11.20 -3.64
C PRO A 84 10.20 -9.98 -3.56
N VAL A 85 10.41 -9.48 -2.35
CA VAL A 85 11.38 -8.41 -2.10
C VAL A 85 12.81 -8.92 -2.32
N PRO A 86 13.80 -8.05 -2.57
CA PRO A 86 15.19 -8.49 -2.70
C PRO A 86 15.65 -9.31 -1.48
N GLY A 87 16.21 -10.49 -1.73
CA GLY A 87 16.65 -11.41 -0.67
C GLY A 87 15.57 -12.35 -0.13
N ALA A 88 14.31 -12.23 -0.59
CA ALA A 88 13.24 -13.18 -0.29
C ALA A 88 12.92 -14.08 -1.48
N ALA A 89 12.32 -15.23 -1.19
CA ALA A 89 11.73 -16.13 -2.18
C ALA A 89 10.30 -16.48 -1.77
N LEU A 90 9.41 -16.65 -2.74
CA LEU A 90 8.01 -17.00 -2.52
C LEU A 90 7.68 -18.24 -3.36
N PHE A 91 7.15 -19.26 -2.69
CA PHE A 91 6.78 -20.53 -3.29
C PHE A 91 5.32 -20.80 -2.98
N VAL A 92 4.56 -21.15 -4.02
CA VAL A 92 3.21 -21.74 -3.86
C VAL A 92 3.39 -23.23 -4.08
N LEU A 93 3.12 -24.01 -3.03
CA LEU A 93 3.30 -25.45 -3.03
C LEU A 93 1.92 -26.13 -2.98
N ASP A 94 1.80 -27.29 -3.62
CA ASP A 94 0.74 -28.25 -3.31
C ASP A 94 1.14 -29.06 -2.06
N GLN A 95 0.27 -30.01 -1.69
CA GLN A 95 0.48 -30.87 -0.52
C GLN A 95 1.23 -32.15 -0.87
#